data_AF-A0A820X3N4-F1
#
_entry.id   AF-A0A820X3N4-F1
#
_cell.length_a   1.000
_cell.length_b   1.000
_cell.length_c   1.000
_cell.angle_alpha   90.00
_cell.angle_beta   90.00
_cell.angle_gamma   90.00
#
_symmetry.space_group_name_H-M   'P 1'
#
loop_
_entity.id
_entity.type
_entity.pdbx_description
1 polymer ?
#
loop_
_entity_poly.entity_id
_entity_poly.type
_entity_poly.pdbx_seq_one_letter_code
_entity_poly.pdbx_strand_id
1 'polypeptide(L)'
;NWRNGRGATQNIIPLSTGDAKAVGKIIPDLNGKLTGIYFHVPTPSVSATDLTVRLNKGAKYEEVCAAIKEVANGSLKGILGYTDDQVISTDFIGDTHPLIFDATADISLNDNFVKLISWYDNEYGYSNRVVELIKYIAKKDLEK
;
A
#
# COMPACT_ATOMS: atom_id res chain seq x y z
N ASN A 1 -3.38 -23.58 -7.31
CA ASN A 1 -2.00 -23.11 -7.07
C ASN A 1 -1.32 -24.08 -6.10
N TRP A 2 -0.32 -24.85 -6.53
CA TRP A 2 0.32 -25.88 -5.68
C TRP A 2 1.12 -25.30 -4.51
N ARG A 3 1.61 -24.05 -4.63
CA ARG A 3 2.37 -23.40 -3.57
C ARG A 3 1.52 -23.13 -2.33
N ASN A 4 0.23 -22.81 -2.51
CA ASN A 4 -0.71 -22.56 -1.40
C ASN A 4 -1.04 -23.80 -0.56
N GLY A 5 -0.79 -25.01 -1.07
CA GLY A 5 -1.03 -26.25 -0.34
C GLY A 5 0.11 -26.65 0.61
N ARG A 6 1.19 -25.86 0.68
CA ARG A 6 2.36 -26.13 1.53
C ARG A 6 2.17 -25.46 2.89
N GLY A 7 2.77 -26.04 3.95
CA GLY A 7 2.62 -25.53 5.31
C GLY A 7 3.02 -24.06 5.44
N ALA A 8 2.07 -23.20 5.83
CA ALA A 8 2.26 -21.75 5.81
C ALA A 8 3.24 -21.26 6.89
N THR A 9 3.29 -21.92 8.06
CA THR A 9 4.07 -21.45 9.21
C THR A 9 5.59 -21.57 9.02
N GLN A 10 6.06 -22.40 8.08
CA GLN A 10 7.49 -22.62 7.83
C GLN A 10 7.98 -22.08 6.49
N ASN A 11 7.11 -21.49 5.66
CA ASN A 11 7.45 -21.15 4.28
C ASN A 11 7.20 -19.66 3.98
N ILE A 12 8.09 -19.11 3.15
CA ILE A 12 7.82 -17.91 2.37
C ILE A 12 7.29 -18.36 1.01
N ILE A 13 6.05 -18.02 0.68
CA ILE A 13 5.33 -18.61 -0.45
C ILE A 13 5.12 -17.57 -1.55
N PRO A 14 5.86 -17.63 -2.67
CA PRO A 14 5.72 -16.69 -3.77
C PRO A 14 4.48 -16.94 -4.63
N LEU A 15 3.72 -15.90 -4.90
CA LEU A 15 2.42 -15.95 -5.58
C LEU A 15 2.24 -14.76 -6.53
N SER A 16 1.36 -14.92 -7.52
CA SER A 16 1.01 -13.85 -8.45
C SER A 16 -0.16 -13.05 -7.90
N THR A 17 -0.07 -11.72 -7.91
CA THR A 17 -1.18 -10.83 -7.56
C THR A 17 -1.90 -10.30 -8.82
N GLY A 18 -3.19 -9.96 -8.68
CA GLY A 18 -3.96 -9.22 -9.66
C GLY A 18 -3.84 -7.69 -9.53
N ASP A 19 -3.19 -7.18 -8.48
CA ASP A 19 -3.26 -5.77 -8.06
C ASP A 19 -2.72 -4.83 -9.12
N ALA A 20 -1.58 -5.15 -9.72
CA ALA A 20 -1.00 -4.29 -10.77
C ALA A 20 -1.92 -4.16 -12.00
N LYS A 21 -2.68 -5.23 -12.35
CA LYS A 21 -3.70 -5.16 -13.40
C LYS A 21 -4.89 -4.31 -12.98
N ALA A 22 -5.26 -4.32 -11.69
CA ALA A 22 -6.31 -3.47 -11.15
C ALA A 22 -5.90 -2.00 -11.14
N VAL A 23 -4.67 -1.69 -10.72
CA VAL A 23 -4.11 -0.32 -10.73
C VAL A 23 -4.14 0.26 -12.15
N GLY A 24 -3.76 -0.51 -13.18
CA GLY A 24 -3.85 -0.05 -14.57
C GLY A 24 -5.27 0.25 -15.06
N LYS A 25 -6.31 -0.32 -14.43
CA LYS A 25 -7.71 0.00 -14.72
C LYS A 25 -8.20 1.24 -13.95
N ILE A 26 -7.75 1.40 -12.70
CA ILE A 26 -8.16 2.51 -11.82
C ILE A 26 -7.43 3.81 -12.22
N ILE A 27 -6.15 3.72 -12.56
CA ILE A 27 -5.29 4.83 -12.95
C ILE A 27 -4.76 4.52 -14.36
N PRO A 28 -5.47 4.91 -15.43
CA PRO A 28 -5.13 4.54 -16.80
C PRO A 28 -3.71 4.91 -17.23
N ASP A 29 -3.17 6.01 -16.70
CA ASP A 29 -1.80 6.47 -16.97
C ASP A 29 -0.72 5.50 -16.46
N LEU A 30 -1.07 4.59 -15.55
CA LEU A 30 -0.21 3.54 -15.02
C LEU A 30 -0.43 2.18 -15.71
N ASN A 31 -1.36 2.09 -16.67
CA ASN A 31 -1.63 0.84 -17.37
C ASN A 31 -0.38 0.32 -18.10
N GLY A 32 0.00 -0.92 -17.82
CA GLY A 32 1.21 -1.54 -18.37
C GLY A 32 2.54 -1.04 -17.78
N LYS A 33 2.53 -0.08 -16.84
CA LYS A 33 3.75 0.45 -16.20
C LYS A 33 4.09 -0.23 -14.88
N LEU A 34 3.12 -0.87 -14.24
CA LEU A 34 3.29 -1.59 -12.98
C LEU A 34 2.99 -3.08 -13.17
N THR A 35 3.75 -3.90 -12.45
CA THR A 35 3.53 -5.35 -12.29
C THR A 35 4.01 -5.74 -10.90
N GLY A 36 3.63 -6.92 -10.43
CA GLY A 36 4.01 -7.36 -9.10
C GLY A 36 3.79 -8.84 -8.85
N ILE A 37 4.48 -9.32 -7.83
CA ILE A 37 4.25 -10.60 -7.15
C ILE A 37 4.07 -10.29 -5.67
N TYR A 38 3.60 -11.26 -4.90
CA TYR A 38 3.60 -11.16 -3.45
C TYR A 38 4.13 -12.44 -2.84
N PHE A 39 4.52 -12.35 -1.58
CA PHE A 39 4.96 -13.47 -0.77
C PHE A 39 4.02 -13.60 0.42
N HIS A 40 3.44 -14.78 0.62
CA HIS A 40 2.90 -15.09 1.95
C HIS A 40 4.04 -15.41 2.89
N VAL A 41 4.05 -14.74 4.03
CA VAL A 41 4.96 -14.96 5.14
C VAL A 41 4.13 -15.37 6.36
N PRO A 42 4.70 -16.05 7.37
CA PRO A 42 3.95 -16.59 8.50
C PRO A 42 3.60 -15.53 9.56
N THR A 43 3.15 -14.35 9.14
CA THR A 43 2.58 -13.32 10.01
C THR A 43 1.04 -13.39 9.93
N PRO A 44 0.33 -13.32 11.06
CA PRO A 44 -1.11 -13.58 11.08
C PRO A 44 -1.95 -12.45 10.46
N SER A 45 -1.48 -11.21 10.54
CA SER A 45 -2.13 -10.03 9.96
C SER A 45 -1.07 -8.97 9.66
N VAL A 46 -1.52 -7.90 9.01
CA VAL A 46 -0.75 -6.80 8.46
C VAL A 46 0.14 -7.24 7.32
N SER A 47 0.06 -6.48 6.24
CA SER A 47 0.84 -6.67 5.02
C SER A 47 1.71 -5.44 4.77
N ALA A 48 2.78 -5.64 4.02
CA ALA A 48 3.64 -4.57 3.54
C ALA A 48 3.67 -4.57 2.01
N THR A 49 3.53 -3.39 1.42
CA THR A 49 3.78 -3.14 0.01
C THR A 49 5.21 -2.64 -0.15
N ASP A 50 5.98 -3.30 -1.01
CA ASP A 50 7.27 -2.82 -1.51
C ASP A 50 7.09 -2.36 -2.96
N LEU A 51 7.10 -1.04 -3.15
CA LEU A 51 6.97 -0.39 -4.45
C LEU A 51 8.33 0.14 -4.90
N THR A 52 8.94 -0.53 -5.87
CA THR A 52 10.18 -0.05 -6.51
C THR A 52 9.86 0.60 -7.86
N VAL A 53 10.19 1.88 -8.04
CA VAL A 53 9.81 2.67 -9.22
C VAL A 53 10.94 3.54 -9.74
N ARG A 54 10.88 3.83 -11.05
CA ARG A 54 11.69 4.86 -11.69
C ARG A 54 10.89 6.15 -11.86
N LEU A 55 11.35 7.23 -11.26
CA LEU A 55 10.75 8.56 -11.38
C LEU A 55 11.14 9.21 -12.70
N ASN A 56 10.17 9.82 -13.39
CA ASN A 56 10.42 10.55 -14.63
C ASN A 56 11.18 11.86 -14.37
N LYS A 57 10.73 12.62 -13.37
CA LYS A 57 11.47 13.76 -12.80
C LYS A 57 12.16 13.26 -11.54
N GLY A 58 13.48 13.41 -11.48
CA GLY A 58 14.23 13.04 -10.29
C GLY A 58 13.83 13.88 -9.08
N ALA A 59 13.88 13.28 -7.90
CA ALA A 59 13.59 13.91 -6.63
C ALA A 59 14.51 13.32 -5.55
N LYS A 60 14.98 14.18 -4.63
CA LYS A 60 15.67 13.68 -3.44
C LYS A 60 14.68 12.93 -2.56
N TYR A 61 15.18 11.96 -1.78
CA TYR A 61 14.30 11.13 -0.95
C TYR A 61 13.48 11.98 0.03
N GLU A 62 14.07 13.01 0.61
CA GLU A 62 13.39 13.92 1.54
C GLU A 62 12.24 14.68 0.86
N GLU A 63 12.36 14.98 -0.44
CA GLU A 63 11.30 15.62 -1.23
C GLU A 63 10.15 14.65 -1.49
N VAL A 64 10.45 13.36 -1.72
CA VAL A 64 9.45 12.30 -1.84
C VAL A 64 8.68 12.15 -0.53
N CYS A 65 9.39 12.04 0.61
CA CYS A 65 8.77 11.97 1.93
C CYS A 65 7.90 13.18 2.23
N ALA A 66 8.40 14.39 1.95
CA ALA A 66 7.66 15.62 2.19
C ALA A 66 6.37 15.67 1.36
N ALA A 67 6.42 15.31 0.08
CA ALA A 67 5.26 15.25 -0.79
C ALA A 67 4.21 14.25 -0.26
N ILE A 68 4.64 13.06 0.19
CA ILE A 68 3.76 12.03 0.76
C ILE A 68 3.15 12.52 2.09
N LYS A 69 3.96 13.13 2.98
CA LYS A 69 3.49 13.68 4.26
C LYS A 69 2.47 14.81 4.06
N GLU A 70 2.66 15.63 3.04
CA GLU A 70 1.72 16.70 2.67
C GLU A 70 0.36 16.12 2.26
N VAL A 71 0.34 15.15 1.33
CA VAL A 71 -0.94 14.56 0.88
C VAL A 71 -1.62 13.71 1.96
N ALA A 72 -0.84 13.03 2.82
CA ALA A 72 -1.34 12.30 3.98
C ALA A 72 -2.05 13.23 4.98
N ASN A 73 -1.52 14.43 5.21
CA ASN A 73 -2.13 15.43 6.09
C ASN A 73 -3.21 16.29 5.40
N GLY A 74 -3.31 16.21 4.08
CA GLY A 74 -4.20 17.02 3.25
C GLY A 74 -5.28 16.19 2.56
N SER A 75 -5.17 16.06 1.23
CA SER A 75 -6.21 15.49 0.37
C SER A 75 -6.53 14.02 0.64
N LEU A 76 -5.60 13.27 1.21
CA LEU A 76 -5.76 11.85 1.57
C LEU A 76 -5.83 11.61 3.08
N LYS A 77 -6.16 12.64 3.87
CA LYS A 77 -6.30 12.50 5.32
C LYS A 77 -7.34 11.43 5.68
N GLY A 78 -6.95 10.51 6.57
CA GLY A 78 -7.75 9.35 6.95
C GLY A 78 -7.72 8.19 5.95
N ILE A 79 -7.02 8.35 4.82
CA ILE A 79 -6.78 7.32 3.81
C ILE A 79 -5.30 6.92 3.79
N LEU A 80 -4.41 7.90 3.69
CA LEU A 80 -2.98 7.69 3.71
C LEU A 80 -2.42 8.12 5.08
N GLY A 81 -1.87 7.16 5.81
CA GLY A 81 -1.03 7.40 6.97
C GLY A 81 0.41 7.71 6.59
N TYR A 82 1.14 8.33 7.50
CA TYR A 82 2.58 8.60 7.40
C TYR A 82 3.20 8.37 8.77
N THR A 83 4.31 7.63 8.82
CA THR A 83 5.10 7.48 10.04
C THR A 83 6.59 7.66 9.75
N ASP A 84 7.29 8.25 10.71
CA ASP A 84 8.74 8.36 10.82
C ASP A 84 9.26 7.65 12.10
N ASP A 85 8.43 6.80 12.70
CA ASP A 85 8.76 5.99 13.88
C ASP A 85 9.40 4.65 13.48
N GLN A 86 10.11 4.02 14.44
CA GLN A 86 10.67 2.67 14.28
C GLN A 86 9.61 1.60 14.56
N VAL A 87 8.74 1.39 13.58
CA VAL A 87 7.55 0.50 13.66
C VAL A 87 7.82 -0.90 13.12
N ILE A 88 6.98 -1.84 13.52
CA ILE A 88 6.90 -3.20 12.99
C ILE A 88 5.46 -3.55 12.59
N SER A 89 5.27 -4.68 11.89
CA SER A 89 3.96 -5.04 11.34
C SER A 89 2.82 -5.07 12.38
N THR A 90 3.09 -5.54 13.60
CA THR A 90 2.07 -5.67 14.64
C THR A 90 1.55 -4.33 15.17
N ASP A 91 2.31 -3.25 15.00
CA ASP A 91 1.90 -1.91 15.45
C ASP A 91 0.71 -1.36 14.64
N PHE A 92 0.42 -1.96 13.48
CA PHE A 92 -0.67 -1.57 12.58
C PHE A 92 -1.92 -2.45 12.69
N ILE A 93 -1.97 -3.43 13.59
CA ILE A 93 -3.16 -4.27 13.75
C ILE A 93 -4.33 -3.40 14.21
N GLY A 94 -5.42 -3.41 13.43
CA GLY A 94 -6.59 -2.57 13.69
C GLY A 94 -6.45 -1.12 13.23
N ASP A 95 -5.39 -0.76 12.50
CA ASP A 95 -5.31 0.56 11.87
C ASP A 95 -6.39 0.70 10.78
N THR A 96 -7.05 1.86 10.77
CA THR A 96 -8.15 2.15 9.84
C THR A 96 -7.67 2.70 8.50
N HIS A 97 -6.41 3.13 8.40
CA HIS A 97 -5.83 3.56 7.14
C HIS A 97 -5.57 2.34 6.24
N PRO A 98 -6.02 2.36 4.97
CA PRO A 98 -5.72 1.32 3.98
C PRO A 98 -4.26 1.34 3.52
N LEU A 99 -3.49 2.38 3.85
CA LEU A 99 -2.07 2.48 3.55
C LEU A 99 -1.40 3.45 4.52
N ILE A 100 -0.26 3.05 5.07
CA ILE A 100 0.60 3.88 5.91
C ILE A 100 2.00 3.87 5.33
N PHE A 101 2.51 5.02 4.92
CA PHE A 101 3.87 5.16 4.42
C PHE A 101 4.89 5.19 5.57
N ASP A 102 5.96 4.41 5.44
CA ASP A 102 7.04 4.31 6.44
C ASP A 102 8.31 4.98 5.92
N ALA A 103 8.57 6.19 6.40
CA ALA A 103 9.71 6.98 5.96
C ALA A 103 11.07 6.45 6.43
N THR A 104 11.08 5.42 7.30
CA THR A 104 12.30 4.86 7.87
C THR A 104 12.68 3.52 7.24
N ALA A 105 11.74 2.84 6.58
CA ALA A 105 11.93 1.54 5.94
C ALA A 105 12.31 1.63 4.44
N ASP A 106 12.26 2.82 3.86
CA ASP A 106 12.53 3.05 2.44
C ASP A 106 14.02 3.15 2.11
N ILE A 107 14.31 3.06 0.81
CA ILE A 107 15.65 3.32 0.30
C ILE A 107 15.62 3.91 -1.11
N SER A 108 16.44 4.93 -1.33
CA SER A 108 16.68 5.52 -2.65
C SER A 108 18.05 5.09 -3.17
N LEU A 109 18.11 4.62 -4.42
CA LEU A 109 19.39 4.34 -5.08
C LEU A 109 19.99 5.62 -5.68
N ASN A 110 19.13 6.47 -6.25
CA ASN A 110 19.43 7.77 -6.81
C ASN A 110 18.12 8.56 -6.98
N ASP A 111 18.22 9.84 -7.35
CA ASP A 111 17.06 10.73 -7.49
C ASP A 111 15.96 10.21 -8.42
N ASN A 112 16.25 9.26 -9.32
CA ASN A 112 15.28 8.69 -10.25
C ASN A 112 14.85 7.26 -9.90
N PHE A 113 15.39 6.60 -8.87
CA PHE A 113 15.09 5.21 -8.59
C PHE A 113 14.96 4.95 -7.10
N VAL A 114 13.71 4.72 -6.67
CA VAL A 114 13.32 4.65 -5.27
C VAL A 114 12.56 3.36 -4.97
N LYS A 115 12.74 2.85 -3.76
CA LYS A 115 11.94 1.79 -3.15
C LYS A 115 11.18 2.40 -1.98
N LEU A 116 9.86 2.25 -2.03
CA LEU A 116 8.92 2.77 -1.03
C LEU A 116 8.21 1.61 -0.36
N ILE A 117 8.18 1.61 0.97
CA ILE A 117 7.56 0.65 1.85
C ILE A 117 6.33 1.28 2.47
N SER A 118 5.24 0.54 2.49
CA SER A 118 4.02 0.97 3.14
C SER A 118 3.29 -0.19 3.78
N TRP A 119 2.77 0.04 4.97
CA TRP A 119 2.04 -0.93 5.77
C TRP A 119 0.55 -0.80 5.55
N TYR A 120 -0.18 -1.89 5.75
CA TYR A 120 -1.63 -1.88 5.81
C TYR A 120 -2.15 -3.11 6.54
N ASP A 121 -3.11 -2.91 7.43
CA ASP A 121 -3.94 -4.01 7.88
C ASP A 121 -4.87 -4.42 6.73
N ASN A 122 -4.52 -5.53 6.09
CA ASN A 122 -5.22 -6.07 4.93
C ASN A 122 -6.66 -6.53 5.24
N GLU A 123 -7.03 -6.64 6.51
CA GLU A 123 -8.39 -6.94 6.94
C GLU A 123 -9.11 -5.66 7.37
N TYR A 124 -8.55 -4.93 8.32
CA TYR A 124 -9.23 -3.82 9.00
C TYR A 124 -9.32 -2.56 8.14
N GLY A 125 -8.20 -2.13 7.54
CA GLY A 125 -8.17 -0.96 6.67
C GLY A 125 -9.08 -1.14 5.45
N TYR A 126 -9.04 -2.33 4.83
CA TYR A 126 -9.93 -2.65 3.71
C TYR A 126 -11.41 -2.67 4.12
N SER A 127 -11.74 -3.29 5.25
CA SER A 127 -13.12 -3.35 5.76
C SER A 127 -13.71 -1.96 6.00
N ASN A 128 -12.91 -1.03 6.56
CA ASN A 128 -13.32 0.35 6.76
C ASN A 128 -13.62 1.05 5.42
N ARG A 129 -12.77 0.85 4.41
CA ARG A 129 -12.98 1.41 3.06
C ARG A 129 -14.24 0.88 2.39
N VAL A 130 -14.57 -0.41 2.57
CA VAL A 130 -15.83 -0.98 2.05
C VAL A 130 -17.04 -0.30 2.70
N VAL A 131 -17.02 -0.13 4.02
CA VAL A 131 -18.12 0.54 4.76
C VAL A 131 -18.29 1.99 4.30
N GLU A 132 -17.20 2.72 4.10
CA GLU A 132 -17.24 4.10 3.59
C GLU A 132 -17.75 4.17 2.15
N LEU A 133 -17.35 3.24 1.30
CA LEU A 133 -17.87 3.16 -0.07
C LEU A 133 -19.39 2.91 -0.07
N ILE A 134 -19.89 2.05 0.80
CA ILE A 134 -21.33 1.81 0.94
C ILE A 134 -22.05 3.10 1.37
N LYS A 135 -21.53 3.82 2.36
CA LYS A 135 -22.08 5.12 2.79
C LYS A 135 -22.08 6.13 1.64
N TYR A 136 -21.01 6.18 0.85
CA TYR A 136 -20.91 7.05 -0.31
C TYR A 136 -21.96 6.69 -1.38
N ILE A 137 -22.11 5.41 -1.72
CA ILE A 137 -23.11 4.93 -2.68
C ILE A 137 -24.51 5.30 -2.21
N ALA A 138 -24.85 5.03 -0.94
CA ALA A 138 -26.15 5.36 -0.38
C ALA A 138 -26.44 6.87 -0.44
N LYS A 139 -25.45 7.71 -0.07
CA LYS A 139 -25.58 9.16 -0.19
C LYS A 139 -25.83 9.59 -1.65
N LYS A 140 -25.09 9.03 -2.61
CA LYS A 140 -25.24 9.34 -4.03
C LYS A 140 -26.58 8.90 -4.61
N ASP A 141 -27.15 7.82 -4.09
CA ASP A 141 -28.46 7.35 -4.53
C ASP A 141 -29.60 8.24 -4.03
N LEU A 142 -29.47 8.77 -2.80
CA LEU A 142 -30.42 9.73 -2.22
C LEU A 142 -30.34 11.14 -2.84
N GLU A 143 -29.24 11.47 -3.52
CA GLU A 143 -29.06 12.74 -4.23
C GLU A 143 -29.69 12.75 -5.64
N LYS A 144 -30.22 11.60 -6.11
CA LYS A 144 -30.96 11.49 -7.37
C LYS A 144 -32.45 11.72 -7.15
#